data_AF-A0A2V1C0V0-F1
#
_entry.id   AF-A0A2V1C0V0-F1
#
_cell.length_a   1.000
_cell.length_b   1.000
_cell.length_c   1.000
_cell.angle_alpha   90.00
_cell.angle_beta   90.00
_cell.angle_gamma   90.00
#
_symmetry.space_group_name_H-M   'P 1'
#
loop_
_entity.id
_entity.type
_entity.pdbx_description
1 polymer ?
#
loop_
_entity_poly.entity_id
_entity_poly.type
_entity_poly.pdbx_seq_one_letter_code
_entity_poly.pdbx_strand_id
1 'polypeptide(L)'
;MCDLVMTTASDRGWTLSYLQARNGLLSICKSSLLYLQAILTRNRGMSYGIMGGTRNSHMLTYQTTRRTKCIYFDGESATLFGTGQLDTQMLHIWGNLSGPGKPDDGFRFLWDEYARAEGLCKWIEDAELGGSGWGYEGIVRMNAGFEMIWCNFSSRSVRLVSHLNVSAPLLPPREKTKVEQELEERGGEENSKFPLPTRTAPSEPTPSPPYFNFDWELLQREPFRPSRNWGWYASSTLHYGSSGDGPGIGEFRVKPDTCGFMSYYNPIFESEGTVRMLKEQKVLNLTSKGFWTGPSSGGKRSTALESLTRRRRQHALKNITSSDAAVMRANSERVMRDRLAKGDDKCSGVDWSVLTNDIVQTYSSPLLKLSKTLQKFANHTNNSSVLREWMSDVRQQTHMFVLPFLEYPEDADEGTWKRGSRLFNKTYSFCRFQHTRLLDPEEGIILGPEETLLKWAVEETMGGICSVIVEVSLAVEGLWQSKFNQPINSTALSLITKTMKSSVQHWTHGIEELMAWLGWAGEWIGCEQKCGWDESCFIPMWPLFHPGDGGFDRRPQGNWTRYGYPGGRYPRPPPYYGPPGNGTGRPGSGFGRWTPSEADLWEPKCVKSDYLYS
;
A
#
# COMPACT_ATOMS: atom_id res chain seq x y z
N MET A 1 28.66 -10.98 32.22
CA MET A 1 29.89 -10.77 33.02
C MET A 1 30.84 -9.94 32.17
N CYS A 2 31.64 -9.10 32.85
CA CYS A 2 32.59 -8.07 32.37
C CYS A 2 31.91 -6.73 32.03
N ASP A 3 31.88 -5.70 32.89
CA ASP A 3 32.91 -4.92 33.63
C ASP A 3 33.67 -3.85 32.81
N LEU A 4 33.55 -2.61 33.33
CA LEU A 4 34.44 -1.43 33.24
C LEU A 4 34.62 -0.76 31.85
N VAL A 5 34.71 0.58 31.70
CA VAL A 5 35.30 1.64 32.53
C VAL A 5 34.53 2.96 32.33
N MET A 6 34.27 3.70 33.41
CA MET A 6 33.92 5.14 33.38
C MET A 6 35.19 5.98 33.16
N THR A 7 35.16 6.92 32.21
CA THR A 7 36.04 8.09 32.22
C THR A 7 35.24 9.36 31.94
N THR A 8 35.33 10.29 32.89
CA THR A 8 34.85 11.68 32.85
C THR A 8 35.85 12.63 32.18
N ALA A 9 35.38 13.85 31.87
CA ALA A 9 36.07 15.05 31.33
C ALA A 9 36.14 15.13 29.80
N SER A 10 36.14 16.27 29.11
CA SER A 10 35.72 17.67 29.33
C SER A 10 36.05 18.38 28.00
N ASP A 11 35.25 19.37 27.59
CA ASP A 11 35.58 20.49 26.69
C ASP A 11 36.28 20.29 25.32
N ARG A 12 35.60 20.86 24.30
CA ARG A 12 36.04 21.28 22.94
C ARG A 12 35.93 20.27 21.80
N GLY A 13 35.27 20.72 20.74
CA GLY A 13 35.59 20.39 19.35
C GLY A 13 34.53 19.59 18.62
N TRP A 14 33.84 20.22 17.67
CA TRP A 14 33.08 19.52 16.63
C TRP A 14 34.05 18.87 15.64
N THR A 15 33.88 17.57 15.40
CA THR A 15 34.29 16.90 14.15
C THR A 15 33.30 15.79 13.82
N LEU A 16 32.67 15.91 12.65
CA LEU A 16 31.88 14.87 12.00
C LEU A 16 32.81 13.70 11.66
N SER A 17 32.46 12.48 12.03
CA SER A 17 33.11 11.27 11.52
C SER A 17 32.10 10.13 11.41
N TYR A 18 32.01 9.60 10.20
CA TYR A 18 31.29 8.39 9.80
C TYR A 18 31.56 7.23 10.77
N LEU A 19 30.49 6.59 11.27
CA LEU A 19 30.58 5.30 11.96
C LEU A 19 29.78 4.25 11.20
N GLN A 20 30.56 3.44 10.49
CA GLN A 20 30.18 2.21 9.80
C GLN A 20 29.85 1.15 10.87
N ALA A 21 28.58 0.80 11.03
CA ALA A 21 28.16 -0.21 12.00
C ALA A 21 28.44 -1.62 11.44
N ARG A 22 29.59 -2.20 11.81
CA ARG A 22 29.85 -3.64 11.75
C ARG A 22 29.20 -4.33 12.96
N ASN A 23 28.38 -5.34 12.70
CA ASN A 23 27.95 -6.48 13.53
C ASN A 23 28.04 -6.34 15.06
N GLY A 24 26.87 -6.28 15.72
CA GLY A 24 26.74 -6.47 17.16
C GLY A 24 25.27 -6.43 17.61
N LEU A 25 24.64 -7.60 17.72
CA LEU A 25 23.28 -7.83 18.21
C LEU A 25 23.10 -7.32 19.66
N LEU A 26 22.29 -6.27 19.82
CA LEU A 26 21.58 -5.94 21.07
C LEU A 26 20.18 -5.44 20.71
N SER A 27 19.31 -6.41 20.40
CA SER A 27 17.90 -6.19 20.07
C SER A 27 17.09 -5.97 21.35
N ILE A 28 16.95 -4.72 21.80
CA ILE A 28 15.90 -4.35 22.76
C ILE A 28 14.57 -4.25 21.99
N CYS A 29 13.92 -5.39 21.76
CA CYS A 29 12.55 -5.42 21.24
C CYS A 29 11.57 -5.09 22.37
N LYS A 30 11.22 -3.81 22.50
CA LYS A 30 10.19 -3.31 23.42
C LYS A 30 9.19 -2.49 22.60
N SER A 31 8.09 -3.12 22.19
CA SER A 31 7.08 -2.50 21.33
C SER A 31 5.93 -1.94 22.17
N SER A 32 5.71 -0.62 22.13
CA SER A 32 4.52 0.03 22.70
C SER A 32 3.33 -0.07 21.73
N LEU A 33 2.14 -0.39 22.21
CA LEU A 33 0.89 -0.62 21.46
C LEU A 33 -0.22 0.26 22.08
N LEU A 34 -1.15 0.85 21.32
CA LEU A 34 -2.18 1.74 21.89
C LEU A 34 -3.58 1.14 21.77
N TYR A 35 -4.30 0.94 22.87
CA TYR A 35 -5.55 0.18 22.88
C TYR A 35 -6.79 1.02 22.60
N LEU A 36 -7.60 0.50 21.68
CA LEU A 36 -8.97 0.88 21.40
C LEU A 36 -9.85 -0.35 21.52
N GLN A 37 -10.34 -0.64 22.73
CA GLN A 37 -11.51 -1.49 23.03
C GLN A 37 -11.63 -2.87 22.33
N ALA A 38 -10.57 -3.38 21.67
CA ALA A 38 -10.26 -4.71 21.11
C ALA A 38 -9.15 -4.62 20.02
N ILE A 39 -8.95 -3.44 19.41
CA ILE A 39 -7.98 -3.18 18.34
C ILE A 39 -6.89 -2.22 18.86
N LEU A 40 -5.62 -2.59 18.75
CA LEU A 40 -4.49 -1.74 19.07
C LEU A 40 -4.05 -0.97 17.84
N THR A 41 -3.83 0.32 17.94
CA THR A 41 -3.18 1.10 16.88
C THR A 41 -1.71 1.28 17.23
N ARG A 42 -0.82 1.11 16.25
CA ARG A 42 0.62 1.25 16.50
C ARG A 42 1.10 2.70 16.39
N ASN A 43 0.36 3.56 15.69
CA ASN A 43 0.67 4.97 15.53
C ASN A 43 -0.27 5.86 16.37
N ARG A 44 0.30 6.64 17.30
CA ARG A 44 -0.41 7.61 18.14
C ARG A 44 -1.27 8.59 17.35
N GLY A 45 -0.75 9.09 16.23
CA GLY A 45 -1.45 10.04 15.36
C GLY A 45 -2.70 9.42 14.73
N MET A 46 -2.60 8.16 14.29
CA MET A 46 -3.74 7.40 13.76
C MET A 46 -4.76 7.04 14.86
N SER A 47 -4.31 6.61 16.04
CA SER A 47 -5.17 6.30 17.19
C SER A 47 -6.05 7.49 17.58
N TYR A 48 -5.41 8.65 17.78
CA TYR A 48 -6.08 9.88 18.14
C TYR A 48 -6.91 10.41 16.96
N GLY A 49 -6.39 10.24 15.74
CA GLY A 49 -7.05 10.47 14.45
C GLY A 49 -8.48 9.95 14.38
N ILE A 50 -8.64 8.67 14.68
CA ILE A 50 -9.89 7.92 14.47
C ILE A 50 -10.86 8.12 15.65
N MET A 51 -10.36 8.05 16.89
CA MET A 51 -11.21 7.91 18.09
C MET A 51 -11.04 9.03 19.11
N GLY A 52 -10.10 9.95 18.87
CA GLY A 52 -9.87 11.12 19.71
C GLY A 52 -10.90 12.23 19.47
N GLY A 53 -11.02 13.11 20.46
CA GLY A 53 -11.88 14.29 20.40
C GLY A 53 -13.32 14.06 20.88
N THR A 54 -13.61 12.89 21.44
CA THR A 54 -14.83 12.67 22.23
C THR A 54 -14.62 13.16 23.66
N ARG A 55 -15.71 13.39 24.41
CA ARG A 55 -15.68 13.84 25.81
C ARG A 55 -15.13 12.81 26.80
N ASN A 56 -14.84 11.60 26.33
CA ASN A 56 -14.28 10.52 27.12
C ASN A 56 -13.22 9.75 26.32
N SER A 57 -12.17 10.47 25.90
CA SER A 57 -11.08 9.90 25.11
C SER A 57 -9.98 9.37 26.03
N HIS A 58 -9.68 8.08 25.93
CA HIS A 58 -8.62 7.44 26.70
C HIS A 58 -7.54 6.88 25.77
N MET A 59 -6.27 7.10 26.15
CA MET A 59 -5.11 6.53 25.50
C MET A 59 -4.48 5.50 26.42
N LEU A 60 -4.60 4.24 26.05
CA LEU A 60 -4.03 3.12 26.78
C LEU A 60 -2.78 2.65 26.04
N THR A 61 -1.62 2.57 26.70
CA THR A 61 -0.40 2.02 26.11
C THR A 61 -0.09 0.66 26.70
N TYR A 62 0.00 -0.36 25.86
CA TYR A 62 0.43 -1.70 26.15
C TYR A 62 1.85 -1.94 25.67
N GLN A 63 2.53 -2.93 26.22
CA GLN A 63 3.86 -3.34 25.78
C GLN A 63 3.98 -4.86 25.82
N THR A 64 4.58 -5.45 24.79
CA THR A 64 4.87 -6.88 24.79
C THR A 64 5.98 -7.19 25.80
N THR A 65 5.80 -8.24 26.58
CA THR A 65 6.78 -8.70 27.59
C THR A 65 7.81 -9.67 27.00
N ARG A 66 7.54 -10.20 25.81
CA ARG A 66 8.37 -11.12 25.04
C ARG A 66 8.13 -10.96 23.54
N ARG A 67 8.91 -11.65 22.71
CA ARG A 67 8.63 -11.77 21.27
C ARG A 67 7.37 -12.61 21.09
N THR A 68 6.39 -12.08 20.36
CA THR A 68 5.11 -12.74 20.10
C THR A 68 4.91 -12.88 18.59
N LYS A 69 4.38 -14.03 18.16
CA LYS A 69 4.02 -14.25 16.76
C LYS A 69 2.65 -13.63 16.48
N CYS A 70 2.54 -12.98 15.33
CA CYS A 70 1.30 -12.36 14.88
C CYS A 70 1.10 -12.69 13.40
N ILE A 71 -0.15 -12.68 12.95
CA ILE A 71 -0.51 -12.84 11.55
C ILE A 71 -0.54 -11.45 10.92
N TYR A 72 -0.02 -11.26 9.71
CA TYR A 72 -0.17 -10.02 8.96
C TYR A 72 -1.04 -10.27 7.73
N PHE A 73 -2.10 -9.48 7.57
CA PHE A 73 -2.89 -9.46 6.34
C PHE A 73 -2.50 -8.26 5.50
N ASP A 74 -1.97 -8.52 4.31
CA ASP A 74 -1.58 -7.48 3.34
C ASP A 74 -2.80 -6.85 2.64
N GLY A 75 -2.56 -5.83 1.80
CA GLY A 75 -3.56 -5.25 0.91
C GLY A 75 -4.52 -4.27 1.59
N GLU A 76 -4.01 -3.48 2.55
CA GLU A 76 -4.81 -2.54 3.34
C GLU A 76 -6.01 -3.21 4.05
N SER A 77 -5.74 -4.31 4.75
CA SER A 77 -6.75 -5.17 5.40
C SER A 77 -7.60 -4.53 6.51
N ALA A 78 -7.34 -3.28 6.85
CA ALA A 78 -8.16 -2.46 7.76
C ALA A 78 -8.88 -1.29 7.04
N THR A 79 -8.81 -1.22 5.71
CA THR A 79 -9.58 -0.24 4.92
C THR A 79 -10.99 -0.79 4.66
N LEU A 80 -11.99 -0.11 5.21
CA LEU A 80 -13.39 -0.57 5.26
C LEU A 80 -14.20 -0.35 3.97
N PHE A 81 -13.51 0.10 2.93
CA PHE A 81 -14.09 0.46 1.64
C PHE A 81 -13.20 -0.06 0.52
N GLY A 82 -13.76 -0.13 -0.69
CA GLY A 82 -13.08 -0.69 -1.84
C GLY A 82 -13.46 -2.15 -2.07
N THR A 83 -12.71 -2.84 -2.92
CA THR A 83 -12.92 -4.25 -3.19
C THR A 83 -11.62 -5.01 -3.05
N GLY A 84 -11.62 -6.08 -2.25
CA GLY A 84 -10.45 -6.95 -2.06
C GLY A 84 -9.80 -6.83 -0.68
N GLN A 85 -9.78 -5.64 -0.08
CA GLN A 85 -9.06 -5.32 1.15
C GLN A 85 -9.39 -6.28 2.31
N LEU A 86 -10.67 -6.63 2.46
CA LEU A 86 -11.13 -7.50 3.54
C LEU A 86 -11.15 -8.99 3.16
N ASP A 87 -10.94 -9.35 1.89
CA ASP A 87 -11.25 -10.69 1.36
C ASP A 87 -10.54 -11.82 2.12
N THR A 88 -9.25 -11.65 2.44
CA THR A 88 -8.45 -12.64 3.16
C THR A 88 -9.02 -12.95 4.54
N GLN A 89 -9.34 -11.92 5.34
CA GLN A 89 -9.93 -12.12 6.66
C GLN A 89 -11.35 -12.68 6.55
N MET A 90 -12.15 -12.26 5.56
CA MET A 90 -13.49 -12.80 5.37
C MET A 90 -13.45 -14.31 5.07
N LEU A 91 -12.52 -14.72 4.22
CA LEU A 91 -12.30 -16.10 3.83
C LEU A 91 -11.99 -16.98 5.05
N HIS A 92 -11.12 -16.52 5.96
CA HIS A 92 -10.80 -17.27 7.19
C HIS A 92 -11.99 -17.39 8.14
N ILE A 93 -12.70 -16.29 8.37
CA ILE A 93 -13.76 -16.24 9.39
C ILE A 93 -15.02 -16.98 8.91
N TRP A 94 -15.46 -16.74 7.66
CA TRP A 94 -16.77 -17.20 7.16
C TRP A 94 -16.70 -18.22 6.03
N GLY A 95 -15.50 -18.55 5.52
CA GLY A 95 -15.35 -19.49 4.39
C GLY A 95 -15.94 -18.95 3.07
N ASN A 96 -16.19 -17.64 2.98
CA ASN A 96 -16.65 -16.95 1.78
C ASN A 96 -16.35 -15.44 1.90
N LEU A 97 -16.76 -14.66 0.90
CA LEU A 97 -16.54 -13.20 0.85
C LEU A 97 -17.81 -12.37 1.16
N SER A 98 -18.90 -13.00 1.59
CA SER A 98 -20.19 -12.34 1.85
C SER A 98 -20.19 -11.56 3.17
N GLY A 99 -19.34 -11.96 4.11
CA GLY A 99 -19.18 -11.33 5.42
C GLY A 99 -20.28 -11.61 6.43
N PRO A 100 -20.26 -10.90 7.58
CA PRO A 100 -21.21 -11.17 8.64
C PRO A 100 -22.64 -10.89 8.16
N GLY A 101 -23.61 -11.66 8.68
CA GLY A 101 -25.03 -11.44 8.40
C GLY A 101 -25.45 -10.01 8.76
N LYS A 102 -26.32 -9.39 7.94
CA LYS A 102 -26.82 -8.04 8.21
C LYS A 102 -27.56 -8.01 9.56
N PRO A 103 -27.22 -7.08 10.48
CA PRO A 103 -28.08 -6.78 11.63
C PRO A 103 -29.36 -6.08 11.17
N ASP A 104 -30.47 -6.32 11.87
CA ASP A 104 -31.80 -5.79 11.55
C ASP A 104 -31.92 -4.26 11.75
N ASP A 105 -31.01 -3.61 12.48
CA ASP A 105 -31.09 -2.22 12.93
C ASP A 105 -30.23 -1.21 12.14
N GLY A 106 -29.50 -1.67 11.12
CA GLY A 106 -28.99 -0.82 10.05
C GLY A 106 -27.75 0.02 10.36
N PHE A 107 -27.09 -0.12 11.51
CA PHE A 107 -25.83 0.57 11.83
C PHE A 107 -24.63 -0.40 11.83
N ARG A 108 -23.92 -0.48 10.71
CA ARG A 108 -22.94 -1.57 10.42
C ARG A 108 -21.46 -1.28 10.66
N PHE A 109 -21.06 -0.02 10.85
CA PHE A 109 -19.66 0.34 10.58
C PHE A 109 -18.64 -0.24 11.58
N LEU A 110 -18.78 0.04 12.88
CA LEU A 110 -17.88 -0.49 13.90
C LEU A 110 -18.21 -1.95 14.28
N TRP A 111 -19.48 -2.34 14.20
CA TRP A 111 -19.91 -3.69 14.59
C TRP A 111 -19.27 -4.77 13.72
N ASP A 112 -19.25 -4.57 12.40
CA ASP A 112 -18.63 -5.51 11.47
C ASP A 112 -17.12 -5.67 11.73
N GLU A 113 -16.44 -4.62 12.23
CA GLU A 113 -15.03 -4.67 12.62
C GLU A 113 -14.79 -5.47 13.90
N TYR A 114 -15.64 -5.31 14.92
CA TYR A 114 -15.56 -6.15 16.13
C TYR A 114 -15.86 -7.61 15.82
N ALA A 115 -16.87 -7.89 14.98
CA ALA A 115 -17.17 -9.25 14.54
C ALA A 115 -15.99 -9.89 13.79
N ARG A 116 -15.25 -9.10 12.98
CA ARG A 116 -14.01 -9.57 12.34
C ARG A 116 -12.91 -9.83 13.36
N ALA A 117 -12.66 -8.91 14.27
CA ALA A 117 -11.62 -9.06 15.29
C ALA A 117 -11.86 -10.29 16.17
N GLU A 118 -13.08 -10.47 16.66
CA GLU A 118 -13.51 -11.65 17.43
C GLU A 118 -13.41 -12.92 16.59
N GLY A 119 -13.91 -12.90 15.35
CA GLY A 119 -13.87 -14.04 14.43
C GLY A 119 -12.45 -14.51 14.11
N LEU A 120 -11.50 -13.59 13.94
CA LEU A 120 -10.09 -13.93 13.71
C LEU A 120 -9.44 -14.58 14.92
N CYS A 121 -9.68 -14.03 16.11
CA CYS A 121 -9.16 -14.61 17.34
C CYS A 121 -9.77 -15.97 17.65
N LYS A 122 -11.08 -16.12 17.41
CA LYS A 122 -11.77 -17.40 17.49
C LYS A 122 -11.22 -18.40 16.47
N TRP A 123 -10.93 -17.99 15.24
CA TRP A 123 -10.31 -18.86 14.25
C TRP A 123 -8.94 -19.40 14.72
N ILE A 124 -8.09 -18.54 15.27
CA ILE A 124 -6.78 -18.95 15.80
C ILE A 124 -6.94 -19.97 16.94
N GLU A 125 -7.90 -19.74 17.84
CA GLU A 125 -8.20 -20.64 18.96
C GLU A 125 -8.77 -21.98 18.47
N ASP A 126 -9.83 -21.94 17.66
CA ASP A 126 -10.52 -23.13 17.14
C ASP A 126 -9.58 -23.99 16.26
N ALA A 127 -8.65 -23.36 15.55
CA ALA A 127 -7.63 -24.05 14.77
C ALA A 127 -6.43 -24.52 15.63
N GLU A 128 -6.40 -24.29 16.94
CA GLU A 128 -5.28 -24.65 17.81
C GLU A 128 -3.94 -24.04 17.33
N LEU A 129 -3.98 -22.80 16.86
CA LEU A 129 -2.83 -22.05 16.34
C LEU A 129 -2.29 -21.03 17.35
N GLY A 130 -2.98 -20.82 18.45
CA GLY A 130 -2.53 -19.93 19.50
C GLY A 130 -3.47 -19.88 20.69
N GLY A 131 -3.01 -19.22 21.74
CA GLY A 131 -3.75 -19.03 22.96
C GLY A 131 -3.00 -18.11 23.92
N SER A 132 -3.48 -18.03 25.17
CA SER A 132 -2.84 -17.16 26.17
C SER A 132 -1.39 -17.59 26.42
N GLY A 133 -0.45 -16.77 25.98
CA GLY A 133 0.97 -17.02 26.21
C GLY A 133 1.60 -18.06 25.28
N TRP A 134 1.01 -18.39 24.13
CA TRP A 134 1.68 -19.21 23.10
C TRP A 134 1.07 -19.05 21.70
N GLY A 135 1.82 -19.46 20.67
CA GLY A 135 1.36 -19.44 19.28
C GLY A 135 1.21 -18.04 18.69
N TYR A 136 0.21 -17.86 17.83
CA TYR A 136 -0.19 -16.55 17.29
C TYR A 136 -1.15 -15.86 18.27
N GLU A 137 -0.80 -14.67 18.78
CA GLU A 137 -1.62 -13.97 19.80
C GLU A 137 -2.21 -12.64 19.29
N GLY A 138 -1.94 -12.29 18.04
CA GLY A 138 -2.47 -11.06 17.43
C GLY A 138 -2.43 -11.06 15.90
N ILE A 139 -3.15 -10.12 15.32
CA ILE A 139 -3.30 -9.92 13.87
C ILE A 139 -2.97 -8.47 13.55
N VAL A 140 -1.95 -8.25 12.71
CA VAL A 140 -1.59 -6.94 12.16
C VAL A 140 -2.39 -6.71 10.88
N ARG A 141 -2.99 -5.52 10.79
CA ARG A 141 -3.68 -5.03 9.60
C ARG A 141 -3.19 -3.64 9.23
N MET A 142 -3.38 -3.27 7.97
CA MET A 142 -2.93 -1.98 7.44
C MET A 142 -4.12 -1.14 7.01
N ASN A 143 -4.14 0.12 7.43
CA ASN A 143 -4.89 1.24 6.84
C ASN A 143 -3.83 2.31 6.54
N ALA A 144 -4.06 3.59 6.85
CA ALA A 144 -3.09 4.71 6.94
C ALA A 144 -1.85 4.49 7.84
N GLY A 145 -1.75 3.32 8.42
CA GLY A 145 -0.73 2.90 9.34
C GLY A 145 -1.09 1.48 9.76
N PHE A 146 -0.41 0.99 10.77
CA PHE A 146 -0.63 -0.36 11.26
C PHE A 146 -1.51 -0.36 12.49
N GLU A 147 -2.47 -1.26 12.48
CA GLU A 147 -3.23 -1.68 13.65
C GLU A 147 -2.99 -3.16 13.94
N MET A 148 -3.32 -3.58 15.15
CA MET A 148 -3.05 -4.88 15.72
C MET A 148 -4.28 -5.30 16.53
N ILE A 149 -5.02 -6.29 16.07
CA ILE A 149 -5.97 -7.02 16.93
C ILE A 149 -5.16 -7.89 17.88
N TRP A 150 -5.46 -7.85 19.17
CA TRP A 150 -4.81 -8.71 20.14
C TRP A 150 -5.85 -9.56 20.85
N CYS A 151 -5.68 -10.88 20.81
CA CYS A 151 -6.76 -11.80 21.14
C CYS A 151 -7.04 -11.93 22.63
N ASN A 152 -6.03 -11.76 23.49
CA ASN A 152 -6.21 -11.86 24.93
C ASN A 152 -5.29 -10.92 25.69
N PHE A 153 -5.84 -9.80 26.19
CA PHE A 153 -5.10 -8.79 26.96
C PHE A 153 -4.69 -9.25 28.37
N SER A 154 -5.29 -10.33 28.86
CA SER A 154 -4.88 -10.99 30.10
C SER A 154 -3.71 -11.96 29.88
N SER A 155 -3.26 -12.15 28.64
CA SER A 155 -2.06 -12.93 28.32
C SER A 155 -0.83 -12.32 28.99
N ARG A 156 0.05 -13.18 29.51
CA ARG A 156 1.35 -12.78 30.08
C ARG A 156 2.28 -12.16 29.03
N SER A 157 1.96 -12.28 27.74
CA SER A 157 2.71 -11.73 26.62
C SER A 157 2.59 -10.22 26.44
N VAL A 158 1.61 -9.58 27.08
CA VAL A 158 1.38 -8.13 26.98
C VAL A 158 1.09 -7.53 28.36
N ARG A 159 1.52 -6.29 28.59
CA ARG A 159 1.28 -5.56 29.82
C ARG A 159 0.77 -4.16 29.53
N LEU A 160 -0.27 -3.72 30.25
CA LEU A 160 -0.66 -2.32 30.28
C LEU A 160 0.45 -1.50 30.97
N VAL A 161 0.98 -0.52 30.25
CA VAL A 161 2.03 0.40 30.72
C VAL A 161 1.44 1.73 31.16
N SER A 162 0.44 2.24 30.44
CA SER A 162 -0.22 3.50 30.81
C SER A 162 -1.70 3.49 30.42
N HIS A 163 -2.50 4.23 31.19
CA HIS A 163 -3.90 4.50 30.90
C HIS A 163 -4.15 5.97 31.21
N LEU A 164 -4.26 6.80 30.17
CA LEU A 164 -4.36 8.25 30.29
C LEU A 164 -5.70 8.74 29.74
N ASN A 165 -6.37 9.64 30.46
CA ASN A 165 -7.46 10.43 29.88
C ASN A 165 -6.84 11.56 29.05
N VAL A 166 -7.08 11.54 27.74
CA VAL A 166 -6.54 12.51 26.77
C VAL A 166 -7.61 13.45 26.25
N SER A 167 -8.75 13.55 26.96
CA SER A 167 -9.82 14.48 26.62
C SER A 167 -9.34 15.92 26.84
N ALA A 168 -9.18 16.66 25.75
CA ALA A 168 -8.82 18.07 25.84
C ALA A 168 -10.01 18.92 26.36
N PRO A 169 -9.76 19.97 27.14
CA PRO A 169 -10.77 20.97 27.46
C PRO A 169 -11.33 21.59 26.17
N LEU A 170 -12.65 21.77 26.10
CA LEU A 170 -13.27 22.39 24.93
C LEU A 170 -12.93 23.87 24.87
N LEU A 171 -12.74 24.36 23.65
CA LEU A 171 -12.74 25.77 23.36
C LEU A 171 -14.09 26.40 23.75
N PRO A 172 -14.10 27.70 24.06
CA PRO A 172 -15.35 28.44 24.21
C PRO A 172 -16.24 28.28 22.97
N PRO A 173 -17.57 28.32 23.12
CA PRO A 173 -18.48 28.41 21.98
C PRO A 173 -18.07 29.58 21.08
N ARG A 174 -18.11 29.37 19.77
CA ARG A 174 -17.82 30.43 18.80
C ARG A 174 -18.93 31.48 18.92
N GLU A 175 -18.59 32.76 19.09
CA GLU A 175 -19.58 33.83 19.02
C GLU A 175 -20.21 33.80 17.62
N LYS A 176 -21.55 33.64 17.57
CA LYS A 176 -22.29 33.62 16.31
C LYS A 176 -22.08 34.97 15.62
N THR A 177 -21.78 34.95 14.33
CA THR A 177 -21.75 36.20 13.57
C THR A 177 -23.17 36.76 13.44
N LYS A 178 -23.31 38.10 13.32
CA LYS A 178 -24.63 38.75 13.18
C LYS A 178 -25.48 38.14 12.04
N VAL A 179 -24.81 37.68 10.98
CA VAL A 179 -25.44 37.03 9.82
C VAL A 179 -26.06 35.66 10.19
N GLU A 180 -25.44 34.90 11.09
CA GLU A 180 -25.95 33.61 11.56
C GLU A 180 -27.10 33.79 12.57
N GLN A 181 -27.05 34.84 13.38
CA GLN A 181 -28.15 35.22 14.28
C GLN A 181 -29.41 35.63 13.50
N GLU A 182 -29.25 36.42 12.42
CA GLU A 182 -30.37 36.84 11.56
C GLU A 182 -31.01 35.68 10.78
N LEU A 183 -30.26 34.60 10.49
CA LEU A 183 -30.76 33.39 9.83
C LEU A 183 -31.56 32.49 10.79
N GLU A 184 -31.18 32.41 12.07
CA GLU A 184 -31.93 31.68 13.10
C GLU A 184 -33.20 32.43 13.52
N GLU A 185 -33.16 33.77 13.61
CA GLU A 185 -34.35 34.58 13.92
C GLU A 185 -35.44 34.51 12.84
N ARG A 186 -35.08 34.16 11.59
CA ARG A 186 -36.02 33.89 10.50
C ARG A 186 -36.61 32.47 10.51
N GLY A 187 -36.05 31.55 11.29
CA GLY A 187 -36.51 30.17 11.42
C GLY A 187 -37.27 29.93 12.73
N GLY A 188 -38.37 30.67 12.93
CA GLY A 188 -39.15 30.61 14.17
C GLY A 188 -39.82 29.26 14.47
N GLU A 189 -39.82 28.96 15.77
CA GLU A 189 -40.76 28.15 16.56
C GLU A 189 -41.00 26.67 16.20
N GLU A 190 -40.45 25.76 17.02
CA GLU A 190 -41.21 24.60 17.48
C GLU A 190 -40.84 24.25 18.94
N ASN A 191 -41.86 24.31 19.81
CA ASN A 191 -41.77 24.12 21.25
C ASN A 191 -41.74 22.62 21.66
N SER A 192 -41.10 22.40 22.80
CA SER A 192 -41.28 21.29 23.77
C SER A 192 -40.31 20.11 23.72
N LYS A 193 -39.59 19.92 24.84
CA LYS A 193 -39.85 18.79 25.76
C LYS A 193 -39.13 18.99 27.10
N PHE A 194 -39.88 18.77 28.18
CA PHE A 194 -39.42 18.72 29.57
C PHE A 194 -38.33 17.64 29.78
N PRO A 195 -37.45 17.78 30.81
CA PRO A 195 -36.47 16.77 31.14
C PRO A 195 -37.13 15.57 31.85
N LEU A 196 -36.88 14.35 31.38
CA LEU A 196 -37.26 13.12 32.08
C LEU A 196 -36.15 12.70 33.06
N PRO A 197 -36.51 12.11 34.23
CA PRO A 197 -35.56 11.77 35.27
C PRO A 197 -34.75 10.51 34.97
N THR A 198 -33.50 10.50 35.44
CA THR A 198 -32.54 9.39 35.33
C THR A 198 -32.97 8.21 36.21
N ARG A 199 -33.18 7.03 35.61
CA ARG A 199 -33.34 5.78 36.35
C ARG A 199 -32.01 5.04 36.37
N THR A 200 -31.33 5.04 37.52
CA THR A 200 -30.22 4.13 37.79
C THR A 200 -30.76 2.72 38.00
N ALA A 201 -30.30 1.78 37.18
CA ALA A 201 -30.34 0.35 37.48
C ALA A 201 -28.91 -0.21 37.25
N PRO A 202 -28.44 -1.13 38.11
CA PRO A 202 -27.11 -1.71 37.99
C PRO A 202 -27.11 -2.74 36.86
N SER A 203 -26.18 -2.62 35.90
CA SER A 203 -25.98 -3.59 34.84
C SER A 203 -24.67 -4.35 35.04
N GLU A 204 -24.77 -5.68 35.11
CA GLU A 204 -23.68 -6.58 34.74
C GLU A 204 -23.24 -6.30 33.27
N PRO A 205 -21.95 -6.46 32.93
CA PRO A 205 -21.44 -6.10 31.62
C PRO A 205 -21.75 -7.19 30.58
N THR A 206 -22.76 -6.96 29.74
CA THR A 206 -22.81 -7.57 28.40
C THR A 206 -22.03 -6.69 27.41
N PRO A 207 -21.25 -7.27 26.49
CA PRO A 207 -20.47 -6.51 25.51
C PRO A 207 -21.38 -6.03 24.38
N SER A 208 -22.08 -4.93 24.61
CA SER A 208 -22.69 -4.12 23.54
C SER A 208 -21.67 -3.06 23.12
N PRO A 209 -21.46 -2.78 21.82
CA PRO A 209 -20.60 -1.68 21.40
C PRO A 209 -21.14 -0.35 21.97
N PRO A 210 -20.28 0.56 22.45
CA PRO A 210 -20.73 1.84 22.97
C PRO A 210 -21.43 2.61 21.84
N TYR A 211 -22.68 3.01 22.08
CA TYR A 211 -23.37 3.99 21.23
C TYR A 211 -22.53 5.28 21.23
N PHE A 212 -21.91 5.61 20.10
CA PHE A 212 -21.26 6.90 19.91
C PHE A 212 -22.34 7.98 19.81
N ASN A 213 -22.65 8.64 20.92
CA ASN A 213 -23.49 9.83 20.91
C ASN A 213 -22.65 11.00 20.36
N PHE A 214 -22.66 11.14 19.03
CA PHE A 214 -21.89 12.14 18.33
C PHE A 214 -22.55 13.52 18.45
N ASP A 215 -22.01 14.35 19.33
CA ASP A 215 -22.39 15.75 19.46
C ASP A 215 -21.45 16.62 18.60
N TRP A 216 -21.96 17.08 17.46
CA TRP A 216 -21.22 17.92 16.51
C TRP A 216 -20.82 19.28 17.07
N GLU A 217 -21.55 19.83 18.03
CA GLU A 217 -21.21 21.12 18.63
C GLU A 217 -19.99 20.96 19.56
N LEU A 218 -19.92 19.87 20.31
CA LEU A 218 -18.77 19.56 21.16
C LEU A 218 -17.53 19.22 20.33
N LEU A 219 -17.69 18.51 19.21
CA LEU A 219 -16.58 18.17 18.32
C LEU A 219 -15.96 19.41 17.67
N GLN A 220 -16.77 20.41 17.29
CA GLN A 220 -16.27 21.67 16.74
C GLN A 220 -15.44 22.48 17.73
N ARG A 221 -15.69 22.29 19.02
CA ARG A 221 -14.99 22.96 20.11
C ARG A 221 -13.75 22.20 20.58
N GLU A 222 -13.41 21.07 19.97
CA GLU A 222 -12.21 20.33 20.33
C GLU A 222 -10.95 21.05 19.81
N PRO A 223 -10.02 21.45 20.68
CA PRO A 223 -8.90 22.33 20.31
C PRO A 223 -7.88 21.67 19.37
N PHE A 224 -7.71 20.35 19.43
CA PHE A 224 -6.73 19.63 18.61
C PHE A 224 -7.34 18.98 17.38
N ARG A 225 -8.57 19.38 17.02
CA ARG A 225 -9.27 18.86 15.85
C ARG A 225 -8.38 19.01 14.61
N PRO A 226 -7.76 20.18 14.33
CA PRO A 226 -6.70 20.38 13.35
C PRO A 226 -5.61 19.29 13.31
N SER A 227 -4.98 19.08 14.44
CA SER A 227 -3.85 18.15 14.55
C SER A 227 -4.26 16.69 14.44
N ARG A 228 -5.54 16.36 14.68
CA ARG A 228 -6.08 15.00 14.63
C ARG A 228 -6.04 14.40 13.22
N ASN A 229 -6.67 15.04 12.24
CA ASN A 229 -6.67 14.52 10.87
C ASN A 229 -5.26 14.59 10.26
N TRP A 230 -4.48 15.62 10.61
CA TRP A 230 -3.08 15.70 10.22
C TRP A 230 -2.27 14.54 10.78
N GLY A 231 -2.47 14.16 12.05
CA GLY A 231 -1.80 13.01 12.66
C GLY A 231 -2.12 11.68 11.99
N TRP A 232 -3.34 11.52 11.47
CA TRP A 232 -3.72 10.40 10.61
C TRP A 232 -2.93 10.44 9.30
N TYR A 233 -3.01 11.53 8.54
CA TYR A 233 -2.28 11.66 7.28
C TYR A 233 -0.75 11.53 7.45
N ALA A 234 -0.17 12.13 8.49
CA ALA A 234 1.25 12.03 8.79
C ALA A 234 1.64 10.58 9.13
N SER A 235 0.76 9.81 9.78
CA SER A 235 0.99 8.37 9.92
C SER A 235 1.16 7.70 8.56
N SER A 236 0.26 8.02 7.64
CA SER A 236 0.30 7.47 6.31
C SER A 236 1.60 7.77 5.59
N THR A 237 2.00 9.05 5.51
CA THR A 237 3.21 9.41 4.77
C THR A 237 4.50 8.91 5.41
N LEU A 238 4.51 8.69 6.73
CA LEU A 238 5.66 8.11 7.42
C LEU A 238 5.80 6.60 7.20
N HIS A 239 4.67 5.89 7.06
CA HIS A 239 4.63 4.43 7.00
C HIS A 239 4.47 3.86 5.59
N TYR A 240 3.84 4.60 4.68
CA TYR A 240 3.73 4.23 3.27
C TYR A 240 5.04 4.54 2.53
N GLY A 241 5.39 3.65 1.61
CA GLY A 241 6.66 3.68 0.87
C GLY A 241 6.89 4.94 0.01
N SER A 242 8.17 5.08 -0.35
CA SER A 242 8.76 5.89 -1.42
C SER A 242 8.06 7.21 -1.77
N SER A 243 8.15 8.23 -0.92
CA SER A 243 7.56 9.55 -1.16
C SER A 243 8.28 10.38 -2.23
N GLY A 244 8.96 9.76 -3.19
CA GLY A 244 9.93 10.42 -4.08
C GLY A 244 11.22 10.88 -3.37
N ASP A 245 11.26 10.83 -2.03
CA ASP A 245 12.43 11.13 -1.18
C ASP A 245 13.09 9.85 -0.61
N GLY A 246 12.69 8.66 -1.08
CA GLY A 246 13.17 7.36 -0.62
C GLY A 246 12.16 6.59 0.24
N PRO A 247 12.47 5.35 0.64
CA PRO A 247 11.54 4.49 1.36
C PRO A 247 11.10 5.11 2.69
N GLY A 248 9.80 5.03 3.00
CA GLY A 248 9.27 5.38 4.30
C GLY A 248 9.94 4.57 5.42
N ILE A 249 9.82 5.04 6.66
CA ILE A 249 10.49 4.41 7.83
C ILE A 249 9.96 2.98 8.05
N GLY A 250 8.69 2.76 7.68
CA GLY A 250 7.98 1.51 7.91
C GLY A 250 7.76 1.21 9.40
N GLU A 251 7.15 0.06 9.68
CA GLU A 251 6.88 -0.38 11.05
C GLU A 251 7.96 -1.35 11.55
N PHE A 252 9.01 -0.83 12.17
CA PHE A 252 10.14 -1.62 12.66
C PHE A 252 9.82 -2.49 13.89
N ARG A 253 8.67 -2.29 14.56
CA ARG A 253 8.24 -3.12 15.71
C ARG A 253 7.56 -4.42 15.26
N VAL A 254 7.24 -4.59 13.98
CA VAL A 254 6.88 -5.89 13.38
C VAL A 254 8.04 -6.30 12.48
N LYS A 255 8.39 -7.58 12.50
CA LYS A 255 9.30 -8.13 11.50
C LYS A 255 8.54 -9.19 10.70
N PRO A 256 8.41 -9.05 9.38
CA PRO A 256 7.86 -10.10 8.55
C PRO A 256 8.64 -11.40 8.73
N ASP A 257 7.93 -12.51 8.93
CA ASP A 257 8.52 -13.86 8.82
C ASP A 257 8.35 -14.31 7.38
N THR A 258 9.39 -14.09 6.56
CA THR A 258 9.38 -14.39 5.13
C THR A 258 9.24 -15.89 4.85
N CYS A 259 9.62 -16.75 5.80
CA CYS A 259 9.43 -18.19 5.68
C CYS A 259 7.98 -18.65 5.86
N GLY A 260 7.14 -17.78 6.43
CA GLY A 260 5.69 -17.97 6.55
C GLY A 260 4.91 -17.22 5.47
N PHE A 261 5.58 -16.65 4.45
CA PHE A 261 4.91 -15.89 3.41
C PHE A 261 4.02 -16.80 2.56
N MET A 262 2.78 -16.38 2.37
CA MET A 262 1.82 -17.08 1.53
C MET A 262 1.03 -16.08 0.69
N SER A 263 0.58 -16.54 -0.48
CA SER A 263 -0.23 -15.73 -1.38
C SER A 263 -1.30 -16.60 -2.02
N TYR A 264 -2.54 -16.11 -2.04
CA TYR A 264 -3.64 -16.75 -2.79
C TYR A 264 -3.56 -16.52 -4.31
N TYR A 265 -2.46 -15.94 -4.77
CA TYR A 265 -2.06 -15.88 -6.18
C TYR A 265 -0.92 -16.86 -6.49
N ASN A 266 -0.53 -17.70 -5.53
CA ASN A 266 0.41 -18.79 -5.76
C ASN A 266 -0.16 -19.76 -6.84
N PRO A 267 0.67 -20.24 -7.79
CA PRO A 267 0.27 -21.22 -8.79
C PRO A 267 -0.47 -22.45 -8.25
N ILE A 268 -0.27 -22.84 -6.98
CA ILE A 268 -1.04 -23.93 -6.37
C ILE A 268 -2.56 -23.68 -6.32
N PHE A 269 -3.00 -22.41 -6.46
CA PHE A 269 -4.41 -22.00 -6.47
C PHE A 269 -4.89 -21.56 -7.86
N GLU A 270 -4.22 -22.00 -8.93
CA GLU A 270 -4.57 -21.61 -10.31
C GLU A 270 -6.01 -22.03 -10.69
N SER A 271 -6.45 -23.20 -10.22
CA SER A 271 -7.82 -23.70 -10.39
C SER A 271 -8.85 -22.73 -9.82
N GLU A 272 -8.67 -22.34 -8.56
CA GLU A 272 -9.52 -21.43 -7.81
C GLU A 272 -9.49 -20.01 -8.40
N GLY A 273 -8.37 -19.64 -9.03
CA GLY A 273 -8.16 -18.35 -9.68
C GLY A 273 -8.65 -18.24 -11.13
N THR A 274 -9.02 -19.34 -11.79
CA THR A 274 -9.23 -19.39 -13.24
C THR A 274 -10.31 -18.41 -13.73
N VAL A 275 -11.45 -18.34 -13.04
CA VAL A 275 -12.55 -17.44 -13.41
C VAL A 275 -12.11 -15.97 -13.36
N ARG A 276 -11.33 -15.62 -12.34
CA ARG A 276 -10.77 -14.27 -12.17
C ARG A 276 -9.76 -13.97 -13.28
N MET A 277 -8.86 -14.90 -13.56
CA MET A 277 -7.85 -14.76 -14.61
C MET A 277 -8.48 -14.51 -15.99
N LEU A 278 -9.49 -15.30 -16.38
CA LEU A 278 -10.17 -15.14 -17.68
C LEU A 278 -10.86 -13.78 -17.80
N LYS A 279 -11.49 -13.31 -16.71
CA LYS A 279 -12.10 -11.97 -16.67
C LYS A 279 -11.05 -10.88 -16.83
N GLU A 280 -9.94 -10.99 -16.11
CA GLU A 280 -8.84 -10.04 -16.18
C GLU A 280 -8.19 -9.99 -17.57
N GLN A 281 -7.92 -11.16 -18.17
CA GLN A 281 -7.40 -11.27 -19.54
C GLN A 281 -8.29 -10.53 -20.54
N LYS A 282 -9.61 -10.69 -20.43
CA LYS A 282 -10.58 -10.00 -21.28
C LYS A 282 -10.58 -8.49 -21.04
N VAL A 283 -10.58 -8.05 -19.78
CA VAL A 283 -10.67 -6.62 -19.43
C VAL A 283 -9.41 -5.86 -19.81
N LEU A 284 -8.24 -6.46 -19.64
CA LEU A 284 -6.94 -5.82 -19.88
C LEU A 284 -6.31 -6.19 -21.23
N ASN A 285 -7.04 -6.92 -22.09
CA ASN A 285 -6.58 -7.36 -23.41
C ASN A 285 -5.24 -8.13 -23.35
N LEU A 286 -5.20 -9.13 -22.47
CA LEU A 286 -4.03 -9.98 -22.25
C LEU A 286 -4.17 -11.32 -23.00
N THR A 287 -3.04 -11.86 -23.43
CA THR A 287 -2.95 -13.24 -23.93
C THR A 287 -3.22 -14.26 -22.82
N SER A 288 -3.40 -15.53 -23.18
CA SER A 288 -3.49 -16.64 -22.22
C SER A 288 -2.25 -16.75 -21.32
N LYS A 289 -1.09 -16.32 -21.81
CA LYS A 289 0.18 -16.26 -21.06
C LYS A 289 0.35 -14.95 -20.27
N GLY A 290 -0.65 -14.07 -20.26
CA GLY A 290 -0.63 -12.82 -19.51
C GLY A 290 0.12 -11.66 -20.16
N PHE A 291 0.66 -11.82 -21.38
CA PHE A 291 1.27 -10.72 -22.14
C PHE A 291 0.21 -9.74 -22.62
N TRP A 292 0.50 -8.43 -22.53
CA TRP A 292 -0.37 -7.39 -23.02
C TRP A 292 -0.30 -7.28 -24.55
N THR A 293 -1.47 -7.14 -25.20
CA THR A 293 -1.55 -7.07 -26.68
C THR A 293 -1.85 -5.67 -27.20
N GLY A 294 -1.80 -4.67 -26.32
CA GLY A 294 -2.17 -3.29 -26.63
C GLY A 294 -3.57 -2.91 -26.13
N PRO A 295 -3.99 -1.65 -26.35
CA PRO A 295 -5.30 -1.18 -25.93
C PRO A 295 -6.42 -1.95 -26.66
N SER A 296 -7.58 -2.06 -26.03
CA SER A 296 -8.80 -2.56 -26.68
C SER A 296 -9.15 -1.71 -27.92
N SER A 297 -9.87 -2.27 -28.89
CA SER A 297 -10.27 -1.56 -30.11
C SER A 297 -10.88 -0.18 -29.80
N GLY A 298 -10.25 0.89 -30.30
CA GLY A 298 -10.65 2.29 -30.07
C GLY A 298 -10.18 2.93 -28.75
N GLY A 299 -9.44 2.20 -27.90
CA GLY A 299 -8.91 2.68 -26.63
C GLY A 299 -7.59 3.46 -26.75
N LYS A 300 -7.36 4.41 -25.85
CA LYS A 300 -6.09 5.15 -25.75
C LYS A 300 -5.03 4.30 -25.04
N ARG A 301 -3.79 4.30 -25.57
CA ARG A 301 -2.65 3.58 -24.97
C ARG A 301 -2.37 4.02 -23.53
N SER A 302 -2.40 5.33 -23.24
CA SER A 302 -2.15 5.88 -21.91
C SER A 302 -3.12 5.30 -20.86
N THR A 303 -4.42 5.35 -21.13
CA THR A 303 -5.46 4.80 -20.24
C THR A 303 -5.33 3.28 -20.04
N ALA A 304 -4.91 2.56 -21.09
CA ALA A 304 -4.68 1.13 -21.00
C ALA A 304 -3.43 0.79 -20.16
N LEU A 305 -2.34 1.55 -20.30
CA LEU A 305 -1.15 1.43 -19.45
C LEU A 305 -1.45 1.76 -17.99
N GLU A 306 -2.25 2.80 -17.73
CA GLU A 306 -2.72 3.12 -16.37
C GLU A 306 -3.51 1.96 -15.77
N SER A 307 -4.42 1.37 -16.54
CA SER A 307 -5.21 0.19 -16.11
C SER A 307 -4.31 -1.02 -15.85
N LEU A 308 -3.31 -1.26 -16.70
CA LEU A 308 -2.32 -2.33 -16.52
C LEU A 308 -1.46 -2.09 -15.27
N THR A 309 -1.05 -0.85 -15.01
CA THR A 309 -0.30 -0.45 -13.82
C THR A 309 -1.10 -0.72 -12.54
N ARG A 310 -2.41 -0.40 -12.55
CA ARG A 310 -3.30 -0.62 -11.41
C ARG A 310 -3.55 -2.09 -11.11
N ARG A 311 -3.48 -2.97 -12.11
CA ARG A 311 -3.71 -4.40 -12.00
C ARG A 311 -2.97 -5.04 -10.81
N ARG A 312 -1.69 -4.71 -10.63
CA ARG A 312 -0.83 -5.28 -9.56
C ARG A 312 -1.14 -4.78 -8.16
N ARG A 313 -2.06 -3.83 -8.01
CA ARG A 313 -2.52 -3.30 -6.71
C ARG A 313 -3.93 -3.74 -6.37
N GLN A 314 -4.70 -4.15 -7.38
CA GLN A 314 -6.10 -4.55 -7.23
C GLN A 314 -6.19 -6.06 -6.98
N HIS A 315 -5.84 -6.47 -5.76
CA HIS A 315 -5.99 -7.84 -5.32
C HIS A 315 -7.40 -8.09 -4.79
N ALA A 316 -8.20 -8.89 -5.51
CA ALA A 316 -9.50 -9.36 -5.03
C ALA A 316 -9.68 -10.86 -5.27
N LEU A 317 -10.32 -11.53 -4.33
CA LEU A 317 -10.66 -12.96 -4.35
C LEU A 317 -12.07 -13.21 -4.90
N LYS A 318 -12.65 -12.27 -5.65
CA LYS A 318 -14.01 -12.38 -6.21
C LYS A 318 -14.21 -13.72 -6.95
N ASN A 319 -15.41 -14.28 -6.82
CA ASN A 319 -15.86 -15.56 -7.39
C ASN A 319 -15.23 -16.82 -6.77
N ILE A 320 -14.59 -16.71 -5.60
CA ILE A 320 -14.20 -17.87 -4.79
C ILE A 320 -15.44 -18.58 -4.22
N THR A 321 -15.50 -19.89 -4.40
CA THR A 321 -16.53 -20.74 -3.80
C THR A 321 -16.16 -21.13 -2.36
N SER A 322 -17.12 -21.65 -1.60
CA SER A 322 -16.84 -22.15 -0.24
C SER A 322 -15.85 -23.32 -0.23
N SER A 323 -15.81 -24.10 -1.31
CA SER A 323 -14.83 -25.20 -1.46
C SER A 323 -13.43 -24.65 -1.66
N ASP A 324 -13.28 -23.67 -2.56
CA ASP A 324 -12.00 -23.00 -2.82
C ASP A 324 -11.47 -22.32 -1.55
N ALA A 325 -12.36 -21.66 -0.80
CA ALA A 325 -12.05 -21.05 0.48
C ALA A 325 -11.54 -22.08 1.51
N ALA A 326 -12.13 -23.28 1.56
CA ALA A 326 -11.69 -24.34 2.45
C ALA A 326 -10.27 -24.81 2.11
N VAL A 327 -9.93 -24.95 0.82
CA VAL A 327 -8.59 -25.32 0.35
C VAL A 327 -7.56 -24.24 0.72
N MET A 328 -7.89 -22.97 0.44
CA MET A 328 -7.03 -21.81 0.78
C MET A 328 -6.80 -21.68 2.29
N ARG A 329 -7.86 -21.86 3.09
CA ARG A 329 -7.79 -21.83 4.55
C ARG A 329 -6.95 -22.98 5.09
N ALA A 330 -7.16 -24.21 4.61
CA ALA A 330 -6.36 -25.37 5.02
C ALA A 330 -4.87 -25.19 4.70
N ASN A 331 -4.54 -24.58 3.56
CA ASN A 331 -3.16 -24.26 3.22
C ASN A 331 -2.55 -23.25 4.20
N SER A 332 -3.30 -22.20 4.56
CA SER A 332 -2.84 -21.19 5.52
C SER A 332 -2.60 -21.79 6.90
N GLU A 333 -3.53 -22.59 7.40
CA GLU A 333 -3.41 -23.29 8.68
C GLU A 333 -2.22 -24.26 8.67
N ARG A 334 -1.98 -24.98 7.56
CA ARG A 334 -0.77 -25.82 7.38
C ARG A 334 0.51 -25.00 7.57
N VAL A 335 0.66 -23.87 6.86
CA VAL A 335 1.85 -23.02 6.98
C VAL A 335 2.01 -22.54 8.41
N MET A 336 0.93 -22.06 9.03
CA MET A 336 0.96 -21.60 10.41
C MET A 336 1.42 -22.70 11.39
N ARG A 337 0.88 -23.92 11.28
CA ARG A 337 1.32 -25.07 12.10
C ARG A 337 2.79 -25.39 11.88
N ASP A 338 3.24 -25.37 10.62
CA ASP A 338 4.62 -25.64 10.27
C ASP A 338 5.57 -24.62 10.90
N ARG A 339 5.22 -23.33 10.84
CA ARG A 339 6.00 -22.24 11.47
C ARG A 339 5.97 -22.30 12.99
N LEU A 340 4.93 -22.84 13.62
CA LEU A 340 4.91 -23.09 15.06
C LEU A 340 5.79 -24.27 15.46
N ALA A 341 5.72 -25.38 14.73
CA ALA A 341 6.44 -26.61 15.03
C ALA A 341 7.95 -26.50 14.77
N LYS A 342 8.34 -25.79 13.72
CA LYS A 342 9.74 -25.73 13.25
C LYS A 342 10.56 -24.62 13.91
N GLY A 343 9.92 -23.64 14.55
CA GLY A 343 10.62 -22.48 15.08
C GLY A 343 11.33 -21.65 13.99
N ASP A 344 12.38 -20.93 14.39
CA ASP A 344 13.19 -20.11 13.49
C ASP A 344 14.24 -20.94 12.70
N ASP A 345 14.41 -22.23 13.01
CA ASP A 345 15.54 -23.07 12.59
C ASP A 345 15.37 -23.81 11.24
N LYS A 346 14.34 -23.50 10.43
CA LYS A 346 14.05 -24.22 9.17
C LYS A 346 13.84 -23.33 7.94
N CYS A 347 14.46 -22.15 7.95
CA CYS A 347 14.53 -21.28 6.78
C CYS A 347 15.92 -21.28 6.17
N SER A 348 16.02 -20.86 4.92
CA SER A 348 17.30 -20.67 4.24
C SER A 348 18.18 -19.57 4.87
N GLY A 349 17.59 -18.68 5.68
CA GLY A 349 18.26 -17.50 6.23
C GLY A 349 18.30 -16.30 5.27
N VAL A 350 17.74 -16.44 4.06
CA VAL A 350 17.61 -15.35 3.10
C VAL A 350 16.60 -14.31 3.62
N ASP A 351 17.05 -13.06 3.70
CA ASP A 351 16.16 -11.92 3.97
C ASP A 351 15.47 -11.49 2.67
N TRP A 352 14.37 -12.17 2.36
CA TRP A 352 13.57 -11.89 1.17
C TRP A 352 13.00 -10.47 1.13
N SER A 353 12.71 -9.87 2.30
CA SER A 353 12.21 -8.50 2.38
C SER A 353 13.29 -7.50 1.95
N VAL A 354 14.51 -7.64 2.44
CA VAL A 354 15.64 -6.80 2.01
C VAL A 354 15.95 -7.01 0.52
N LEU A 355 16.01 -8.27 0.06
CA LEU A 355 16.29 -8.59 -1.34
C LEU A 355 15.27 -7.95 -2.29
N THR A 356 13.98 -8.10 -2.01
CA THR A 356 12.92 -7.53 -2.87
C THR A 356 12.90 -6.00 -2.83
N ASN A 357 13.14 -5.39 -1.66
CA ASN A 357 13.30 -3.94 -1.57
C ASN A 357 14.51 -3.43 -2.36
N ASP A 358 15.63 -4.14 -2.32
CA ASP A 358 16.83 -3.81 -3.09
C ASP A 358 16.57 -3.82 -4.61
N ILE A 359 15.82 -4.82 -5.11
CA ILE A 359 15.39 -4.87 -6.51
C ILE A 359 14.54 -3.64 -6.85
N VAL A 360 13.53 -3.31 -6.04
CA VAL A 360 12.66 -2.15 -6.30
C VAL A 360 13.49 -0.86 -6.34
N GLN A 361 14.36 -0.63 -5.34
CA GLN A 361 15.18 0.58 -5.25
C GLN A 361 16.23 0.67 -6.37
N THR A 362 16.78 -0.48 -6.80
CA THR A 362 17.78 -0.54 -7.89
C THR A 362 17.17 -0.16 -9.23
N TYR A 363 15.93 -0.59 -9.52
CA TYR A 363 15.34 -0.42 -10.86
C TYR A 363 14.32 0.73 -10.96
N SER A 364 13.60 1.09 -9.90
CA SER A 364 12.46 2.03 -9.98
C SER A 364 12.84 3.41 -10.52
N SER A 365 13.82 4.06 -9.90
CA SER A 365 14.27 5.41 -10.26
C SER A 365 15.02 5.46 -11.60
N PRO A 366 15.97 4.54 -11.89
CA PRO A 366 16.61 4.49 -13.20
C PRO A 366 15.63 4.22 -14.35
N LEU A 367 14.61 3.38 -14.18
CA LEU A 367 13.60 3.13 -15.22
C LEU A 367 12.79 4.37 -15.52
N LEU A 368 12.37 5.10 -14.47
CA LEU A 368 11.65 6.37 -14.64
C LEU A 368 12.52 7.40 -15.36
N LYS A 369 13.80 7.53 -14.99
CA LYS A 369 14.75 8.43 -15.66
C LYS A 369 14.91 8.08 -17.14
N LEU A 370 15.16 6.81 -17.46
CA LEU A 370 15.32 6.35 -18.84
C LEU A 370 14.06 6.62 -19.66
N SER A 371 12.88 6.31 -19.12
CA SER A 371 11.59 6.62 -19.75
C SER A 371 11.45 8.09 -20.09
N LYS A 372 11.75 8.99 -19.14
CA LYS A 372 11.71 10.46 -19.36
C LYS A 372 12.76 10.94 -20.36
N THR A 373 13.96 10.36 -20.39
CA THR A 373 14.99 10.68 -21.40
C THR A 373 14.53 10.26 -22.80
N LEU A 374 13.97 9.05 -22.95
CA LEU A 374 13.49 8.54 -24.24
C LEU A 374 12.31 9.37 -24.80
N GLN A 375 11.37 9.78 -23.95
CA GLN A 375 10.24 10.64 -24.32
C GLN A 375 10.67 12.01 -24.89
N LYS A 376 11.86 12.50 -24.52
CA LYS A 376 12.40 13.80 -24.99
C LYS A 376 13.08 13.73 -26.35
N PHE A 377 13.08 12.58 -27.04
CA PHE A 377 13.75 12.40 -28.34
C PHE A 377 13.43 13.50 -29.35
N ALA A 378 12.16 13.89 -29.50
CA ALA A 378 11.72 14.91 -30.46
C ALA A 378 12.39 16.28 -30.24
N ASN A 379 12.81 16.60 -29.02
CA ASN A 379 13.47 17.88 -28.70
C ASN A 379 14.94 17.90 -29.14
N HIS A 380 15.52 16.74 -29.49
CA HIS A 380 16.96 16.57 -29.75
C HIS A 380 17.27 16.28 -31.23
N THR A 381 16.26 16.28 -32.12
CA THR A 381 16.45 15.92 -33.53
C THR A 381 17.00 17.03 -34.42
N ASN A 382 17.05 18.28 -33.93
CA ASN A 382 17.33 19.45 -34.77
C ASN A 382 18.83 19.73 -34.98
N ASN A 383 19.72 19.21 -34.12
CA ASN A 383 21.15 19.46 -34.15
C ASN A 383 21.91 18.14 -33.92
N SER A 384 22.91 17.84 -34.75
CA SER A 384 23.67 16.58 -34.67
C SER A 384 24.47 16.43 -33.37
N SER A 385 24.97 17.53 -32.81
CA SER A 385 25.68 17.51 -31.53
C SER A 385 24.73 17.19 -30.38
N VAL A 386 23.57 17.86 -30.35
CA VAL A 386 22.51 17.63 -29.36
C VAL A 386 21.96 16.21 -29.45
N LEU A 387 21.77 15.68 -30.67
CA LEU A 387 21.33 14.29 -30.88
C LEU A 387 22.37 13.29 -30.35
N ARG A 388 23.65 13.54 -30.60
CA ARG A 388 24.74 12.68 -30.13
C ARG A 388 24.88 12.72 -28.61
N GLU A 389 24.73 13.89 -27.99
CA GLU A 389 24.71 14.03 -26.53
C GLU A 389 23.53 13.28 -25.91
N TRP A 390 22.34 13.43 -26.47
CA TRP A 390 21.15 12.68 -26.03
C TRP A 390 21.35 11.17 -26.19
N MET A 391 21.88 10.71 -27.33
CA MET A 391 22.15 9.29 -27.56
C MET A 391 23.23 8.74 -26.59
N SER A 392 24.22 9.57 -26.26
CA SER A 392 25.24 9.26 -25.26
C SER A 392 24.64 9.13 -23.86
N ASP A 393 23.70 9.99 -23.48
CA ASP A 393 22.96 9.89 -22.21
C ASP A 393 22.12 8.61 -22.17
N VAL A 394 21.37 8.30 -23.23
CA VAL A 394 20.61 7.03 -23.34
C VAL A 394 21.56 5.83 -23.19
N ARG A 395 22.69 5.83 -23.90
CA ARG A 395 23.68 4.75 -23.85
C ARG A 395 24.27 4.57 -22.46
N GLN A 396 24.65 5.66 -21.79
CA GLN A 396 25.17 5.61 -20.42
C GLN A 396 24.12 5.03 -19.46
N GLN A 397 22.86 5.47 -19.55
CA GLN A 397 21.80 4.96 -18.70
C GLN A 397 21.52 3.47 -18.94
N THR A 398 21.44 3.03 -20.20
CA THR A 398 21.25 1.61 -20.52
C THR A 398 22.44 0.74 -20.10
N HIS A 399 23.66 1.24 -20.28
CA HIS A 399 24.88 0.56 -19.85
C HIS A 399 24.89 0.30 -18.34
N MET A 400 24.48 1.30 -17.54
CA MET A 400 24.42 1.14 -16.08
C MET A 400 23.50 0.00 -15.63
N PHE A 401 22.43 -0.29 -16.35
CA PHE A 401 21.56 -1.42 -16.01
C PHE A 401 22.20 -2.79 -16.29
N VAL A 402 22.98 -2.90 -17.36
CA VAL A 402 23.55 -4.18 -17.80
C VAL A 402 25.01 -4.38 -17.39
N LEU A 403 25.64 -3.35 -16.80
CA LEU A 403 27.01 -3.38 -16.29
C LEU A 403 27.35 -4.66 -15.49
N PRO A 404 26.49 -5.18 -14.59
CA PRO A 404 26.82 -6.38 -13.82
C PRO A 404 26.71 -7.69 -14.61
N PHE A 405 26.17 -7.67 -15.83
CA PHE A 405 25.76 -8.88 -16.57
C PHE A 405 26.33 -8.97 -17.99
N LEU A 406 26.69 -7.83 -18.59
CA LEU A 406 27.11 -7.74 -19.98
C LEU A 406 28.62 -7.79 -20.08
N GLU A 407 29.11 -8.78 -20.83
CA GLU A 407 30.48 -8.84 -21.31
C GLU A 407 30.51 -8.37 -22.76
N TYR A 408 31.24 -7.28 -23.04
CA TYR A 408 31.33 -6.75 -24.40
C TYR A 408 32.08 -7.74 -25.31
N PRO A 409 31.55 -8.05 -26.51
CA PRO A 409 32.24 -8.90 -27.47
C PRO A 409 33.47 -8.17 -28.04
N GLU A 410 34.53 -8.93 -28.33
CA GLU A 410 35.74 -8.40 -29.00
C GLU A 410 35.42 -7.92 -30.42
N ASP A 411 34.68 -8.74 -31.18
CA ASP A 411 34.14 -8.40 -32.50
C ASP A 411 32.61 -8.47 -32.47
N ALA A 412 31.96 -7.40 -32.94
CA ALA A 412 30.51 -7.30 -32.98
C ALA A 412 29.99 -6.99 -34.38
N ASP A 413 29.09 -7.84 -34.86
CA ASP A 413 28.32 -7.62 -36.08
C ASP A 413 26.89 -7.14 -35.76
N GLU A 414 26.10 -6.85 -36.80
CA GLU A 414 24.70 -6.41 -36.61
C GLU A 414 23.84 -7.49 -35.93
N GLY A 415 24.18 -8.78 -36.06
CA GLY A 415 23.46 -9.89 -35.43
C GLY A 415 23.73 -10.03 -33.94
N THR A 416 24.91 -9.61 -33.49
CA THR A 416 25.39 -9.72 -32.10
C THR A 416 24.48 -8.97 -31.13
N TRP A 417 23.99 -7.80 -31.55
CA TRP A 417 23.16 -6.89 -30.76
C TRP A 417 21.65 -7.20 -30.80
N LYS A 418 21.23 -8.23 -31.54
CA LYS A 418 19.80 -8.55 -31.71
C LYS A 418 19.28 -9.42 -30.55
N ARG A 419 17.97 -9.30 -30.29
CA ARG A 419 17.26 -10.19 -29.37
C ARG A 419 17.43 -11.65 -29.80
N GLY A 420 17.70 -12.53 -28.85
CA GLY A 420 17.91 -13.96 -29.10
C GLY A 420 19.33 -14.32 -29.56
N SER A 421 20.25 -13.35 -29.70
CA SER A 421 21.66 -13.62 -29.93
C SER A 421 22.28 -14.38 -28.75
N ARG A 422 23.45 -15.00 -28.96
CA ARG A 422 24.21 -15.65 -27.87
C ARG A 422 24.52 -14.66 -26.74
N LEU A 423 24.85 -13.41 -27.09
CA LEU A 423 25.12 -12.34 -26.15
C LEU A 423 23.87 -11.98 -25.33
N PHE A 424 22.72 -11.85 -25.98
CA PHE A 424 21.43 -11.62 -25.31
C PHE A 424 21.12 -12.73 -24.32
N ASN A 425 21.18 -14.01 -24.74
CA ASN A 425 20.82 -15.14 -23.88
C ASN A 425 21.75 -15.26 -22.66
N LYS A 426 23.06 -15.04 -22.83
CA LYS A 426 24.04 -15.06 -21.73
C LYS A 426 23.78 -13.93 -20.73
N THR A 427 23.64 -12.70 -21.24
CA THR A 427 23.40 -11.49 -20.43
C THR A 427 22.06 -11.59 -19.69
N TYR A 428 21.00 -12.04 -20.37
CA TYR A 428 19.68 -12.26 -19.80
C TYR A 428 19.72 -13.29 -18.66
N SER A 429 20.43 -14.41 -18.84
CA SER A 429 20.57 -15.44 -17.81
C SER A 429 21.27 -14.90 -16.55
N PHE A 430 22.36 -14.15 -16.72
CA PHE A 430 23.06 -13.53 -15.60
C PHE A 430 22.20 -12.50 -14.86
N CYS A 431 21.45 -11.69 -15.60
CA CYS A 431 20.54 -10.69 -15.04
C CYS A 431 19.36 -11.35 -14.29
N ARG A 432 18.69 -12.34 -14.91
CA ARG A 432 17.50 -13.00 -14.34
C ARG A 432 17.79 -13.68 -13.00
N PHE A 433 18.94 -14.36 -12.89
CA PHE A 433 19.26 -15.20 -11.74
C PHE A 433 20.28 -14.55 -10.79
N GLN A 434 20.59 -13.25 -10.93
CA GLN A 434 21.62 -12.58 -10.13
C GLN A 434 21.48 -12.83 -8.62
N HIS A 435 20.25 -12.79 -8.10
CA HIS A 435 19.98 -12.91 -6.67
C HIS A 435 19.76 -14.35 -6.20
N THR A 436 19.50 -15.29 -7.12
CA THR A 436 18.99 -16.64 -6.77
C THR A 436 19.85 -17.77 -7.30
N ARG A 437 20.92 -17.48 -8.06
CA ARG A 437 21.73 -18.50 -8.73
C ARG A 437 22.28 -19.59 -7.81
N LEU A 438 22.68 -19.22 -6.59
CA LEU A 438 23.21 -20.14 -5.59
C LEU A 438 22.16 -20.66 -4.61
N LEU A 439 20.88 -20.28 -4.79
CA LEU A 439 19.77 -20.84 -4.04
C LEU A 439 19.29 -22.12 -4.72
N ASP A 440 20.21 -23.09 -4.83
CA ASP A 440 20.01 -24.34 -5.53
C ASP A 440 20.30 -25.54 -4.62
N PRO A 441 19.52 -26.64 -4.69
CA PRO A 441 19.80 -27.86 -3.95
C PRO A 441 21.19 -28.46 -4.21
N GLU A 442 21.75 -28.29 -5.42
CA GLU A 442 23.10 -28.75 -5.75
C GLU A 442 24.18 -27.98 -4.97
N GLU A 443 23.90 -26.73 -4.60
CA GLU A 443 24.75 -25.90 -3.73
C GLU A 443 24.50 -26.17 -2.23
N GLY A 444 23.70 -27.19 -1.90
CA GLY A 444 23.35 -27.56 -0.53
C GLY A 444 22.28 -26.67 0.11
N ILE A 445 21.61 -25.80 -0.66
CA ILE A 445 20.55 -24.92 -0.17
C ILE A 445 19.18 -25.54 -0.48
N ILE A 446 18.47 -25.95 0.57
CA ILE A 446 17.12 -26.50 0.46
C ILE A 446 16.10 -25.45 0.89
N LEU A 447 15.28 -24.98 -0.04
CA LEU A 447 14.21 -24.03 0.23
C LEU A 447 12.91 -24.74 0.60
N GLY A 448 12.19 -24.20 1.58
CA GLY A 448 10.81 -24.61 1.85
C GLY A 448 9.85 -24.19 0.72
N PRO A 449 8.59 -24.69 0.70
CA PRO A 449 7.61 -24.31 -0.32
C PRO A 449 7.35 -22.80 -0.39
N GLU A 450 7.30 -22.14 0.76
CA GLU A 450 7.04 -20.70 0.88
C GLU A 450 8.23 -19.87 0.37
N GLU A 451 9.48 -20.29 0.66
CA GLU A 451 10.69 -19.66 0.11
C GLU A 451 10.87 -19.95 -1.38
N THR A 452 10.44 -21.12 -1.85
CA THR A 452 10.46 -21.47 -3.27
C THR A 452 9.53 -20.56 -4.07
N LEU A 453 8.36 -20.21 -3.51
CA LEU A 453 7.47 -19.22 -4.12
C LEU A 453 8.15 -17.84 -4.21
N LEU A 454 8.84 -17.40 -3.16
CA LEU A 454 9.56 -16.13 -3.15
C LEU A 454 10.71 -16.12 -4.16
N LYS A 455 11.51 -17.21 -4.23
CA LYS A 455 12.54 -17.40 -5.26
C LYS A 455 11.95 -17.26 -6.66
N TRP A 456 10.85 -17.97 -6.94
CA TRP A 456 10.17 -17.91 -8.23
C TRP A 456 9.68 -16.49 -8.56
N ALA A 457 9.08 -15.80 -7.59
CA ALA A 457 8.61 -14.43 -7.78
C ALA A 457 9.74 -13.44 -8.10
N VAL A 458 10.90 -13.59 -7.44
CA VAL A 458 12.11 -12.82 -7.73
C VAL A 458 12.61 -13.09 -9.16
N GLU A 459 12.72 -14.36 -9.54
CA GLU A 459 13.20 -14.76 -10.87
C GLU A 459 12.28 -14.32 -12.01
N GLU A 460 10.95 -14.35 -11.81
CA GLU A 460 9.99 -13.86 -12.80
C GLU A 460 9.99 -12.33 -12.89
N THR A 461 10.15 -11.63 -11.76
CA THR A 461 10.26 -10.16 -11.75
C THR A 461 11.53 -9.70 -12.45
N MET A 462 12.67 -10.28 -12.07
CA MET A 462 13.96 -10.04 -12.74
C MET A 462 13.92 -10.47 -14.19
N GLY A 463 13.31 -11.62 -14.51
CA GLY A 463 13.11 -12.09 -15.88
C GLY A 463 12.33 -11.10 -16.74
N GLY A 464 11.29 -10.47 -16.21
CA GLY A 464 10.54 -9.40 -16.89
C GLY A 464 11.39 -8.15 -17.13
N ILE A 465 12.08 -7.67 -16.10
CA ILE A 465 12.99 -6.51 -16.14
C ILE A 465 14.10 -6.74 -17.18
N CYS A 466 14.85 -7.82 -17.02
CA CYS A 466 16.02 -8.15 -17.83
C CYS A 466 15.65 -8.42 -19.30
N SER A 467 14.47 -8.98 -19.58
CA SER A 467 14.01 -9.23 -20.95
C SER A 467 13.94 -7.94 -21.77
N VAL A 468 13.44 -6.86 -21.16
CA VAL A 468 13.29 -5.55 -21.82
C VAL A 468 14.60 -4.77 -21.75
N ILE A 469 15.23 -4.68 -20.58
CA ILE A 469 16.44 -3.88 -20.39
C ILE A 469 17.59 -4.38 -21.26
N VAL A 470 17.82 -5.70 -21.32
CA VAL A 470 18.90 -6.26 -22.14
C VAL A 470 18.61 -6.04 -23.62
N GLU A 471 17.36 -6.20 -24.06
CA GLU A 471 16.97 -5.92 -25.46
C GLU A 471 17.25 -4.46 -25.84
N VAL A 472 16.79 -3.51 -25.02
CA VAL A 472 16.99 -2.08 -25.27
C VAL A 472 18.48 -1.72 -25.22
N SER A 473 19.23 -2.25 -24.25
CA SER A 473 20.65 -1.94 -24.09
C SER A 473 21.48 -2.43 -25.27
N LEU A 474 21.26 -3.67 -25.74
CA LEU A 474 21.96 -4.18 -26.91
C LEU A 474 21.56 -3.42 -28.18
N ALA A 475 20.28 -3.11 -28.36
CA ALA A 475 19.82 -2.31 -29.50
C ALA A 475 20.45 -0.90 -29.52
N VAL A 476 20.62 -0.28 -28.36
CA VAL A 476 21.32 1.00 -28.18
C VAL A 476 22.80 0.89 -28.56
N GLU A 477 23.50 -0.16 -28.12
CA GLU A 477 24.90 -0.41 -28.50
C GLU A 477 25.07 -0.65 -30.01
N GLY A 478 24.21 -1.46 -30.63
CA GLY A 478 24.23 -1.68 -32.07
C GLY A 478 23.95 -0.41 -32.88
N LEU A 479 23.04 0.44 -32.41
CA LEU A 479 22.78 1.74 -33.04
C LEU A 479 23.96 2.70 -32.86
N TRP A 480 24.56 2.72 -31.66
CA TRP A 480 25.75 3.52 -31.39
C TRP A 480 26.91 3.12 -32.30
N GLN A 481 27.20 1.82 -32.39
CA GLN A 481 28.27 1.29 -33.23
C GLN A 481 28.08 1.67 -34.69
N SER A 482 26.84 1.57 -35.19
CA SER A 482 26.54 1.80 -36.60
C SER A 482 26.43 3.27 -37.01
N LYS A 483 26.04 4.18 -36.08
CA LYS A 483 25.71 5.59 -36.43
C LYS A 483 26.47 6.67 -35.66
N PHE A 484 27.08 6.36 -34.52
CA PHE A 484 27.65 7.37 -33.60
C PHE A 484 29.14 7.18 -33.27
N ASN A 485 29.76 6.09 -33.71
CA ASN A 485 31.21 5.88 -33.62
C ASN A 485 32.01 6.91 -34.44
N GLN A 486 31.40 7.53 -35.45
CA GLN A 486 32.00 8.59 -36.25
C GLN A 486 31.19 9.90 -36.15
N PRO A 487 31.79 11.07 -36.42
CA PRO A 487 31.08 12.35 -36.44
C PRO A 487 29.93 12.36 -37.47
N ILE A 488 28.79 12.96 -37.10
CA ILE A 488 27.60 13.02 -37.96
C ILE A 488 27.63 14.29 -38.83
N ASN A 489 27.58 14.13 -40.15
CA ASN A 489 27.41 15.23 -41.10
C ASN A 489 25.93 15.64 -41.25
N SER A 490 25.67 16.89 -41.65
CA SER A 490 24.31 17.48 -41.72
C SER A 490 23.33 16.72 -42.62
N THR A 491 23.76 16.23 -43.79
CA THR A 491 22.92 15.46 -44.72
C THR A 491 22.56 14.07 -44.17
N ALA A 492 23.40 13.52 -43.28
CA ALA A 492 23.13 12.23 -42.62
C ALA A 492 22.13 12.37 -41.47
N LEU A 493 22.00 13.55 -40.86
CA LEU A 493 21.16 13.79 -39.69
C LEU A 493 19.67 13.50 -39.95
N SER A 494 19.13 13.98 -41.08
CA SER A 494 17.71 13.77 -41.42
C SER A 494 17.37 12.29 -41.68
N LEU A 495 18.31 11.56 -42.30
CA LEU A 495 18.17 10.13 -42.53
C LEU A 495 18.27 9.34 -41.22
N ILE A 496 19.27 9.64 -40.38
CA ILE A 496 19.49 9.01 -39.08
C ILE A 496 18.27 9.21 -38.19
N THR A 497 17.79 10.44 -38.03
CA THR A 497 16.61 10.74 -37.20
C THR A 497 15.35 10.02 -37.67
N LYS A 498 15.12 9.94 -38.99
CA LYS A 498 13.99 9.17 -39.55
C LYS A 498 14.10 7.68 -39.24
N THR A 499 15.29 7.12 -39.32
CA THR A 499 15.54 5.68 -39.06
C THR A 499 15.45 5.36 -37.57
N MET A 500 15.93 6.26 -36.72
CA MET A 500 15.91 6.10 -35.26
C MET A 500 14.51 6.22 -34.67
N LYS A 501 13.62 7.00 -35.30
CA LYS A 501 12.28 7.27 -34.76
C LYS A 501 11.53 5.99 -34.38
N SER A 502 11.56 4.96 -35.22
CA SER A 502 10.90 3.68 -34.92
C SER A 502 11.60 2.91 -33.80
N SER A 503 12.93 2.87 -33.78
CA SER A 503 13.71 2.21 -32.72
C SER A 503 13.48 2.86 -31.35
N VAL A 504 13.54 4.20 -31.29
CA VAL A 504 13.31 4.94 -30.04
C VAL A 504 11.87 4.78 -29.57
N GLN A 505 10.90 4.81 -30.48
CA GLN A 505 9.49 4.52 -30.13
C GLN A 505 9.33 3.09 -29.56
N HIS A 506 9.99 2.10 -30.15
CA HIS A 506 9.99 0.72 -29.64
C HIS A 506 10.59 0.64 -28.23
N TRP A 507 11.72 1.30 -27.98
CA TRP A 507 12.34 1.34 -26.65
C TRP A 507 11.46 2.05 -25.62
N THR A 508 10.91 3.22 -25.97
CA THR A 508 9.98 3.96 -25.11
C THR A 508 8.79 3.10 -24.73
N HIS A 509 8.15 2.47 -25.72
CA HIS A 509 7.00 1.60 -25.48
C HIS A 509 7.36 0.39 -24.61
N GLY A 510 8.50 -0.26 -24.85
CA GLY A 510 8.96 -1.39 -24.05
C GLY A 510 9.20 -1.03 -22.59
N ILE A 511 9.83 0.13 -22.33
CA ILE A 511 10.06 0.62 -20.96
C ILE A 511 8.74 1.02 -20.28
N GLU A 512 7.85 1.73 -20.98
CA GLU A 512 6.53 2.08 -20.44
C GLU A 512 5.67 0.85 -20.12
N GLU A 513 5.73 -0.17 -20.98
CA GLU A 513 5.04 -1.45 -20.76
C GLU A 513 5.64 -2.23 -19.60
N LEU A 514 6.97 -2.27 -19.47
CA LEU A 514 7.64 -2.87 -18.32
C LEU A 514 7.21 -2.17 -17.03
N MET A 515 7.25 -0.84 -17.01
CA MET A 515 6.84 -0.05 -15.85
C MET A 515 5.37 -0.35 -15.49
N ALA A 516 4.48 -0.36 -16.48
CA ALA A 516 3.07 -0.71 -16.25
C ALA A 516 2.88 -2.16 -15.78
N TRP A 517 3.67 -3.11 -16.27
CA TRP A 517 3.61 -4.51 -15.83
C TRP A 517 4.11 -4.72 -14.40
N LEU A 518 5.19 -4.01 -14.00
CA LEU A 518 5.72 -4.01 -12.64
C LEU A 518 4.71 -3.42 -11.65
N GLY A 519 3.97 -2.37 -12.06
CA GLY A 519 2.90 -1.79 -11.24
C GLY A 519 3.39 -1.09 -9.97
N TRP A 520 4.68 -0.73 -9.90
CA TRP A 520 5.31 -0.02 -8.80
C TRP A 520 4.93 1.47 -8.75
N ALA A 521 3.66 1.81 -8.99
CA ALA A 521 3.21 3.19 -9.09
C ALA A 521 3.50 4.04 -7.84
N GLY A 522 3.78 3.45 -6.67
CA GLY A 522 4.13 4.15 -5.44
C GLY A 522 5.55 4.68 -5.48
N GLU A 523 6.41 4.06 -6.30
CA GLU A 523 7.78 4.51 -6.55
C GLU A 523 7.83 5.62 -7.61
N TRP A 524 6.75 5.81 -8.38
CA TRP A 524 6.68 6.78 -9.47
C TRP A 524 5.64 7.88 -9.24
N ILE A 525 4.85 7.79 -8.17
CA ILE A 525 3.90 8.81 -7.74
C ILE A 525 4.54 9.57 -6.58
N GLY A 526 4.78 10.85 -6.79
CA GLY A 526 5.32 11.76 -5.80
C GLY A 526 5.15 13.21 -6.26
N CYS A 527 5.50 14.13 -5.40
CA CYS A 527 5.46 15.55 -5.71
C CYS A 527 6.58 15.87 -6.71
N GLU A 528 6.28 16.67 -7.73
CA GLU A 528 7.27 17.02 -8.78
C GLU A 528 8.49 17.77 -8.22
N GLN A 529 8.26 18.51 -7.14
CA GLN A 529 9.28 19.24 -6.41
C GLN A 529 9.39 18.71 -4.97
N LYS A 530 10.59 18.82 -4.42
CA LYS A 530 10.82 18.57 -3.00
C LYS A 530 10.02 19.59 -2.18
N CYS A 531 9.22 19.11 -1.24
CA CYS A 531 8.37 19.95 -0.42
C CYS A 531 9.17 20.84 0.53
N GLY A 532 8.58 21.97 0.94
CA GLY A 532 9.13 22.86 1.95
C GLY A 532 9.35 22.18 3.31
N TRP A 533 10.10 22.81 4.21
CA TRP A 533 10.41 22.26 5.53
C TRP A 533 9.17 22.07 6.42
N ASP A 534 8.11 22.85 6.16
CA ASP A 534 6.80 22.81 6.83
C ASP A 534 5.72 22.13 5.98
N GLU A 535 6.10 21.48 4.89
CA GLU A 535 5.19 20.81 3.95
C GLU A 535 5.46 19.31 3.87
N SER A 536 4.46 18.54 3.46
CA SER A 536 4.56 17.11 3.18
C SER A 536 3.92 16.79 1.85
N CYS A 537 4.46 15.80 1.14
CA CYS A 537 3.90 15.38 -0.13
C CYS A 537 2.59 14.62 0.11
N PHE A 538 1.47 15.26 -0.20
CA PHE A 538 0.13 14.70 -0.04
C PHE A 538 -0.26 13.91 -1.27
N ILE A 539 -0.38 12.59 -1.08
CA ILE A 539 -1.01 11.68 -2.01
C ILE A 539 -2.40 11.37 -1.43
N PRO A 540 -3.49 11.71 -2.14
CA PRO A 540 -4.84 11.41 -1.65
C PRO A 540 -4.99 9.92 -1.38
N MET A 541 -5.50 9.60 -0.20
CA MET A 541 -5.67 8.23 0.28
C MET A 541 -6.90 8.17 1.16
N TRP A 542 -7.37 6.96 1.47
CA TRP A 542 -8.52 6.83 2.35
C TRP A 542 -8.18 7.24 3.80
N PRO A 543 -9.09 7.95 4.48
CA PRO A 543 -10.32 8.57 3.96
C PRO A 543 -9.99 9.79 3.08
N LEU A 544 -10.69 9.93 1.95
CA LEU A 544 -10.50 11.06 1.03
C LEU A 544 -10.98 12.34 1.71
N PHE A 545 -10.02 13.12 2.22
CA PHE A 545 -10.27 14.42 2.80
C PHE A 545 -10.11 15.49 1.71
N HIS A 546 -11.21 16.11 1.25
CA HIS A 546 -11.09 17.31 0.42
C HIS A 546 -10.76 18.55 1.27
N PRO A 547 -10.01 19.54 0.74
CA PRO A 547 -9.93 20.87 1.31
C PRO A 547 -11.34 21.43 1.54
N GLY A 548 -11.61 21.93 2.75
CA GLY A 548 -12.90 22.44 3.18
C GLY A 548 -13.98 21.39 3.47
N ASP A 549 -13.74 20.08 3.24
CA ASP A 549 -14.75 19.05 3.55
C ASP A 549 -14.85 18.71 5.04
N GLY A 550 -13.90 19.19 5.85
CA GLY A 550 -13.98 19.08 7.31
C GLY A 550 -13.89 17.65 7.84
N GLY A 551 -13.33 16.70 7.09
CA GLY A 551 -13.29 15.30 7.49
C GLY A 551 -14.65 14.62 7.42
N PHE A 552 -14.88 13.59 8.23
CA PHE A 552 -16.17 12.90 8.39
C PHE A 552 -17.34 13.80 8.86
N ASP A 553 -17.17 15.13 8.88
CA ASP A 553 -17.92 16.05 9.75
C ASP A 553 -18.83 17.05 8.99
N ARG A 554 -19.12 16.88 7.69
CA ARG A 554 -20.17 17.69 7.04
C ARG A 554 -21.56 17.10 7.34
N ARG A 555 -22.44 17.88 7.98
CA ARG A 555 -23.90 17.67 7.91
C ARG A 555 -24.30 17.54 6.42
N PRO A 556 -25.18 16.61 6.04
CA PRO A 556 -25.75 16.61 4.70
C PRO A 556 -26.47 17.94 4.47
N GLN A 557 -25.93 18.81 3.61
CA GLN A 557 -26.64 20.01 3.18
C GLN A 557 -27.70 19.60 2.16
N GLY A 558 -28.96 19.85 2.49
CA GLY A 558 -30.08 19.71 1.54
C GLY A 558 -31.36 20.29 2.10
N ASN A 559 -31.80 21.41 1.51
CA ASN A 559 -33.15 21.97 1.62
C ASN A 559 -34.19 20.90 1.24
N TRP A 560 -34.78 20.23 2.24
CA TRP A 560 -36.01 19.46 2.04
C TRP A 560 -37.19 20.37 2.36
N THR A 561 -37.65 21.11 1.36
CA THR A 561 -38.97 21.75 1.41
C THR A 561 -40.04 20.69 1.62
N ARG A 562 -40.58 20.66 2.85
CA ARG A 562 -42.00 20.53 3.19
C ARG A 562 -42.85 19.72 2.20
N TYR A 563 -42.93 18.40 2.37
CA TYR A 563 -44.19 17.65 2.30
C TYR A 563 -44.04 16.37 3.15
N GLY A 564 -44.95 16.21 4.11
CA GLY A 564 -44.81 15.32 5.25
C GLY A 564 -44.76 13.82 4.93
N TYR A 565 -43.91 13.12 5.66
CA TYR A 565 -44.00 11.68 5.92
C TYR A 565 -43.69 11.45 7.41
N PRO A 566 -44.54 10.70 8.14
CA PRO A 566 -44.31 10.43 9.55
C PRO A 566 -43.23 9.36 9.68
N GLY A 567 -41.99 9.77 9.99
CA GLY A 567 -40.89 8.83 10.12
C GLY A 567 -39.55 9.53 10.29
N GLY A 568 -39.05 9.59 11.53
CA GLY A 568 -37.67 9.94 11.81
C GLY A 568 -36.73 8.86 11.27
N ARG A 569 -36.23 9.05 10.04
CA ARG A 569 -35.12 8.31 9.47
C ARG A 569 -34.13 9.31 8.89
N TYR A 570 -32.95 9.37 9.49
CA TYR A 570 -31.75 9.98 8.92
C TYR A 570 -31.47 9.42 7.51
N PRO A 571 -30.74 10.16 6.64
CA PRO A 571 -30.48 9.72 5.27
C PRO A 571 -29.86 8.32 5.29
N ARG A 572 -30.57 7.37 4.65
CA ARG A 572 -30.07 6.01 4.45
C ARG A 572 -28.70 6.10 3.77
N PRO A 573 -27.67 5.35 4.21
CA PRO A 573 -26.49 5.15 3.38
C PRO A 573 -26.94 4.56 2.03
N PRO A 574 -26.24 4.86 0.92
CA PRO A 574 -26.63 4.32 -0.37
C PRO A 574 -26.74 2.80 -0.26
N PRO A 575 -27.78 2.19 -0.84
CA PRO A 575 -27.91 0.74 -0.83
C PRO A 575 -26.62 0.15 -1.40
N TYR A 576 -26.13 -0.88 -0.72
CA TYR A 576 -25.07 -1.74 -1.23
C TYR A 576 -25.55 -2.26 -2.58
N TYR A 577 -25.10 -1.64 -3.68
CA TYR A 577 -25.36 -2.19 -4.99
C TYR A 577 -24.64 -3.52 -5.02
N GLY A 578 -25.39 -4.58 -5.32
CA GLY A 578 -24.81 -5.84 -5.75
C GLY A 578 -23.91 -5.62 -6.97
N PRO A 579 -23.30 -6.70 -7.49
CA PRO A 579 -22.34 -6.60 -8.60
C PRO A 579 -22.93 -5.81 -9.78
N PRO A 580 -22.12 -5.05 -10.55
CA PRO A 580 -22.59 -4.44 -11.79
C PRO A 580 -23.12 -5.55 -12.69
N GLY A 581 -24.42 -5.48 -12.98
CA GLY A 581 -25.05 -6.28 -14.02
C GLY A 581 -24.40 -5.97 -15.37
N ASN A 582 -24.21 -7.01 -16.16
CA ASN A 582 -23.64 -6.97 -17.49
C ASN A 582 -24.62 -6.22 -18.42
N GLY A 583 -24.38 -4.94 -18.69
CA GLY A 583 -25.26 -4.13 -19.52
C GLY A 583 -24.57 -2.89 -20.07
N THR A 584 -24.50 -2.81 -21.40
CA THR A 584 -24.07 -1.66 -22.21
C THR A 584 -25.03 -0.48 -22.04
N GLY A 585 -24.91 0.28 -20.95
CA GLY A 585 -25.67 1.50 -20.69
C GLY A 585 -24.75 2.72 -20.57
N ARG A 586 -25.09 3.81 -21.27
CA ARG A 586 -24.44 5.13 -21.18
C ARG A 586 -24.27 5.60 -19.73
N PRO A 587 -23.26 6.46 -19.43
CA PRO A 587 -22.99 6.93 -18.07
C PRO A 587 -24.16 7.79 -17.58
N GLY A 588 -25.03 7.19 -16.77
CA GLY A 588 -26.08 7.90 -16.06
C GLY A 588 -25.45 8.70 -14.93
N SER A 589 -25.75 10.00 -14.91
CA SER A 589 -25.47 10.93 -13.82
C SER A 589 -26.02 10.38 -12.49
N GLY A 590 -25.13 9.96 -11.58
CA GLY A 590 -25.53 9.50 -10.25
C GLY A 590 -24.51 8.60 -9.56
N PHE A 591 -23.22 8.92 -9.64
CA PHE A 591 -22.20 8.28 -8.80
C PHE A 591 -22.26 8.93 -7.41
N GLY A 592 -22.43 8.11 -6.35
CA GLY A 592 -22.52 8.60 -4.98
C GLY A 592 -21.17 9.16 -4.48
N ARG A 593 -21.23 10.23 -3.66
CA ARG A 593 -20.09 10.96 -3.07
C ARG A 593 -19.10 10.10 -2.25
N TRP A 594 -19.40 8.83 -1.99
CA TRP A 594 -18.68 7.98 -1.03
C TRP A 594 -18.10 6.70 -1.62
N THR A 595 -18.18 6.50 -2.95
CA THR A 595 -17.42 5.45 -3.64
C THR A 595 -16.19 6.09 -4.26
N PRO A 596 -14.97 5.88 -3.70
CA PRO A 596 -13.76 6.37 -4.33
C PRO A 596 -13.64 5.74 -5.72
N SER A 597 -13.72 6.56 -6.77
CA SER A 597 -13.14 6.19 -8.04
C SER A 597 -11.66 6.50 -7.93
N GLU A 598 -10.77 5.52 -8.16
CA GLU A 598 -9.32 5.80 -8.26
C GLU A 598 -8.97 6.69 -9.47
N ALA A 599 -9.94 7.04 -10.34
CA ALA A 599 -9.76 8.11 -11.32
C ALA A 599 -9.76 9.51 -10.66
N ASP A 600 -10.19 9.63 -9.41
CA ASP A 600 -10.14 10.84 -8.59
C ASP A 600 -8.84 10.95 -7.78
N LEU A 601 -7.80 10.18 -8.15
CA LEU A 601 -6.44 10.36 -7.62
C LEU A 601 -5.91 11.71 -8.10
N TRP A 602 -5.98 12.72 -7.24
CA TRP A 602 -5.40 14.03 -7.49
C TRP A 602 -3.89 13.91 -7.68
N GLU A 603 -3.32 14.78 -8.52
CA GLU A 603 -1.87 14.96 -8.60
C GLU A 603 -1.31 15.23 -7.19
N PRO A 604 -0.23 14.54 -6.77
CA PRO A 604 0.41 14.77 -5.49
C PRO A 604 0.83 16.23 -5.32
N LYS A 605 0.62 16.80 -4.14
CA LYS A 605 0.92 18.21 -3.85
C LYS A 605 1.65 18.35 -2.53
N CYS A 606 2.58 19.30 -2.46
CA CYS A 606 3.15 19.71 -1.20
C CYS A 606 2.09 20.51 -0.42
N VAL A 607 1.76 20.06 0.79
CA VAL A 607 0.73 20.68 1.62
C VAL A 607 1.21 20.86 3.06
N LYS A 608 0.68 21.88 3.73
CA LYS A 608 0.94 22.18 5.14
C LYS A 608 -0.05 21.49 6.07
N SER A 609 0.21 21.51 7.37
CA SER A 609 -0.61 20.83 8.38
C SER A 609 -2.06 21.30 8.47
N ASP A 610 -2.34 22.51 8.00
CA ASP A 610 -3.67 23.13 7.96
C ASP A 610 -4.46 22.81 6.68
N TYR A 611 -3.85 22.13 5.69
CA TYR A 611 -4.49 21.82 4.40
C TYR A 611 -5.79 21.01 4.51
N LEU A 612 -5.89 20.13 5.50
CA LEU A 612 -7.11 19.34 5.75
C LEU A 612 -8.23 20.17 6.42
N TYR A 613 -8.01 21.46 6.68
CA TYR A 613 -8.93 22.40 7.33
C TYR A 613 -9.29 23.60 6.46
N SER A 614 -8.37 24.00 5.58
CA SER A 614 -8.53 25.13 4.65
C SER A 614 -9.60 24.90 3.59
#